data_AF-A0AAN7BBM3-F1
#
_entry.id   AF-A0AAN7BBM3-F1
#
_cell.length_a   1.000
_cell.length_b   1.000
_cell.length_c   1.000
_cell.angle_alpha   90.00
_cell.angle_beta   90.00
_cell.angle_gamma   90.00
#
_symmetry.space_group_name_H-M   'P 1'
#
loop_
_entity.id
_entity.type
_entity.pdbx_description
1 polymer ?
#
loop_
_entity_poly.entity_id
_entity_poly.type
_entity_poly.pdbx_seq_one_letter_code
_entity_poly.pdbx_strand_id
1 'polypeptide(L)'
;MAEWEKRDSENGERCTRTPRRKYQPEFESDDSDLSEEEDDSEEDSEDEDDETYLPAPKFTPSKCLFCSHDSSSESSNSILEANLSHMAVSHGFKIPFQTQLKANISPQTILEYLHLTIHSYSECITCNTRRHHTVEAVQHHMKAKGHCTFTLTPETTSEFYNLPEAEIITGVEQTHTSHENFATTTRLLPR
;
A
#
# COMPACT_ATOMS: atom_id res chain seq x y z
N MET A 1 -14.05 7.54 -60.70
CA MET A 1 -12.60 7.29 -60.76
C MET A 1 -11.91 8.58 -60.36
N ALA A 2 -10.97 8.53 -59.43
CA ALA A 2 -10.12 9.64 -59.04
C ALA A 2 -8.84 9.06 -58.42
N GLU A 3 -7.67 9.51 -58.87
CA GLU A 3 -6.39 9.08 -58.30
C GLU A 3 -6.10 9.74 -56.94
N TRP A 4 -5.32 9.05 -56.12
CA TRP A 4 -4.28 9.67 -55.28
C TRP A 4 -3.20 8.63 -54.94
N GLU A 5 -1.94 9.00 -55.11
CA GLU A 5 -0.79 8.13 -54.88
C GLU A 5 0.03 8.54 -53.64
N LYS A 6 0.50 7.53 -52.90
CA LYS A 6 1.77 7.46 -52.16
C LYS A 6 2.20 8.65 -51.27
N ARG A 7 2.32 8.38 -49.96
CA ARG A 7 3.64 8.34 -49.30
C ARG A 7 3.63 7.58 -47.96
N ASP A 8 4.28 6.42 -47.95
CA ASP A 8 5.45 6.07 -47.11
C ASP A 8 5.67 6.95 -45.85
N SER A 9 5.72 6.47 -44.60
CA SER A 9 6.23 5.22 -44.01
C SER A 9 7.75 5.03 -44.09
N GLU A 10 8.48 5.59 -43.12
CA GLU A 10 9.57 4.89 -42.39
C GLU A 10 10.00 5.66 -41.13
N ASN A 11 10.35 4.95 -40.06
CA ASN A 11 10.79 5.51 -38.77
C ASN A 11 12.23 5.07 -38.48
N GLY A 12 13.18 6.01 -38.58
CA GLY A 12 14.62 5.71 -38.52
C GLY A 12 15.36 6.54 -37.47
N GLU A 13 15.73 5.87 -36.38
CA GLU A 13 16.87 6.10 -35.47
C GLU A 13 17.53 7.50 -35.41
N ARG A 14 17.77 8.00 -34.18
CA ARG A 14 19.06 7.74 -33.46
C ARG A 14 19.11 8.42 -32.08
N CYS A 15 19.41 7.65 -31.03
CA CYS A 15 19.67 8.19 -29.69
C CYS A 15 21.16 8.47 -29.49
N THR A 16 21.55 9.73 -29.28
CA THR A 16 22.91 10.14 -28.88
C THR A 16 22.90 10.83 -27.52
N ARG A 17 23.63 10.24 -26.57
CA ARG A 17 23.73 10.66 -25.16
C ARG A 17 24.27 12.09 -25.02
N THR A 18 23.58 12.94 -24.25
CA THR A 18 24.09 14.25 -23.81
C THR A 18 24.82 14.16 -22.46
N PRO A 19 25.97 14.84 -22.29
CA PRO A 19 26.68 14.92 -20.99
C PRO A 19 26.12 16.04 -20.09
N ARG A 20 26.69 16.15 -18.87
CA ARG A 20 26.12 16.83 -17.70
C ARG A 20 26.76 18.20 -17.39
N ARG A 21 25.91 19.15 -16.97
CA ARG A 21 26.18 20.42 -16.23
C ARG A 21 26.82 21.63 -16.96
N LYS A 22 26.03 22.71 -16.99
CA LYS A 22 26.29 24.09 -16.50
C LYS A 22 27.70 24.69 -16.63
N TYR A 23 27.81 25.77 -17.42
CA TYR A 23 28.33 27.05 -16.93
C TYR A 23 27.59 28.24 -17.59
N GLN A 24 27.77 29.43 -17.04
CA GLN A 24 27.09 30.72 -17.35
C GLN A 24 28.03 31.62 -18.23
N PRO A 25 27.73 32.90 -18.61
CA PRO A 25 26.84 33.85 -17.91
C PRO A 25 26.02 34.84 -18.80
N GLU A 26 25.24 35.73 -18.14
CA GLU A 26 24.68 37.09 -18.47
C GLU A 26 24.48 37.52 -19.96
N PHE A 27 23.44 38.29 -20.34
CA PHE A 27 22.43 39.08 -19.59
C PHE A 27 21.06 38.95 -20.34
N GLU A 28 20.06 39.83 -20.48
CA GLU A 28 19.80 41.25 -20.15
C GLU A 28 18.48 41.44 -19.36
N SER A 29 17.34 41.79 -19.99
CA SER A 29 16.13 42.29 -19.31
C SER A 29 14.79 42.02 -20.05
N ASP A 30 13.68 41.86 -19.32
CA ASP A 30 12.54 42.80 -19.37
C ASP A 30 11.66 42.67 -18.10
N ASP A 31 10.77 43.63 -17.86
CA ASP A 31 9.96 43.80 -16.63
C ASP A 31 8.46 43.49 -16.83
N SER A 32 7.83 42.81 -15.87
CA SER A 32 6.39 42.96 -15.59
C SER A 32 6.01 42.37 -14.23
N ASP A 33 5.91 43.26 -13.25
CA ASP A 33 5.21 43.08 -11.97
C ASP A 33 3.73 42.70 -12.16
N LEU A 34 3.24 41.70 -11.42
CA LEU A 34 1.87 41.62 -10.88
C LEU A 34 1.85 40.76 -9.61
N SER A 35 0.97 41.12 -8.68
CA SER A 35 1.02 40.75 -7.27
C SER A 35 0.30 39.45 -6.87
N GLU A 36 0.54 39.06 -5.62
CA GLU A 36 -0.18 38.03 -4.87
C GLU A 36 -1.68 38.33 -4.77
N GLU A 37 -2.51 37.28 -4.75
CA GLU A 37 -3.81 37.24 -4.07
C GLU A 37 -3.91 35.88 -3.36
N GLU A 38 -4.46 35.91 -2.15
CA GLU A 38 -4.61 34.76 -1.24
C GLU A 38 -6.09 34.36 -1.24
N ASP A 39 -6.41 33.11 -1.61
CA ASP A 39 -7.80 32.61 -1.61
C ASP A 39 -7.90 31.38 -0.69
N ASP A 40 -8.43 31.63 0.51
CA ASP A 40 -8.68 30.65 1.56
C ASP A 40 -10.13 30.18 1.46
N SER A 41 -10.31 28.97 0.91
CA SER A 41 -11.63 28.34 0.75
C SER A 41 -11.68 26.98 1.45
N GLU A 42 -11.78 26.99 2.78
CA GLU A 42 -12.26 25.83 3.54
C GLU A 42 -13.74 25.56 3.23
N GLU A 43 -14.01 24.88 2.11
CA GLU A 43 -15.34 24.36 1.77
C GLU A 43 -15.60 23.10 2.62
N ASP A 44 -16.09 23.31 3.84
CA ASP A 44 -16.54 22.26 4.76
C ASP A 44 -17.84 21.64 4.22
N SER A 45 -17.67 20.63 3.34
CA SER A 45 -18.78 19.89 2.75
C SER A 45 -19.40 18.97 3.79
N GLU A 46 -20.48 19.44 4.43
CA GLU A 46 -21.42 18.61 5.20
C GLU A 46 -22.11 17.60 4.25
N ASP A 47 -21.42 16.49 3.93
CA ASP A 47 -21.94 15.34 3.18
C ASP A 47 -23.10 14.70 3.99
N GLU A 48 -24.34 15.12 3.75
CA GLU A 48 -25.54 14.46 4.26
C GLU A 48 -25.58 13.00 3.75
N ASP A 49 -25.49 12.01 4.65
CA ASP A 49 -25.57 10.60 4.26
C ASP A 49 -27.01 10.19 3.86
N ASP A 50 -27.28 10.19 2.55
CA ASP A 50 -28.35 9.38 1.97
C ASP A 50 -27.92 7.91 2.02
N GLU A 51 -28.02 7.31 3.21
CA GLU A 51 -27.78 5.89 3.56
C GLU A 51 -28.78 4.94 2.85
N THR A 52 -28.78 5.04 1.52
CA THR A 52 -29.29 4.05 0.59
C THR A 52 -28.44 2.80 0.73
N TYR A 53 -28.90 1.89 1.60
CA TYR A 53 -28.18 0.69 2.05
C TYR A 53 -27.80 -0.27 0.90
N LEU A 54 -26.73 0.07 0.17
CA LEU A 54 -26.15 -0.73 -0.88
C LEU A 54 -25.55 -2.01 -0.28
N PRO A 55 -25.73 -3.17 -0.94
CA PRO A 55 -25.20 -4.43 -0.41
C PRO A 55 -23.67 -4.36 -0.34
N ALA A 56 -23.13 -4.46 0.88
CA ALA A 56 -21.70 -4.32 1.14
C ALA A 56 -20.86 -5.21 0.20
N PRO A 57 -19.75 -4.68 -0.36
CA PRO A 57 -18.99 -5.36 -1.40
C PRO A 57 -18.46 -6.71 -0.89
N LYS A 58 -18.66 -7.77 -1.69
CA LYS A 58 -18.32 -9.13 -1.28
C LYS A 58 -16.82 -9.40 -1.40
N PHE A 59 -16.16 -9.58 -0.25
CA PHE A 59 -14.76 -10.03 -0.20
C PHE A 59 -14.53 -11.29 -1.04
N THR A 60 -13.40 -11.30 -1.75
CA THR A 60 -12.97 -12.42 -2.61
C THR A 60 -11.47 -12.67 -2.36
N PRO A 61 -11.06 -13.82 -1.78
CA PRO A 61 -9.69 -14.02 -1.30
C PRO A 61 -8.63 -14.10 -2.40
N SER A 62 -9.02 -14.19 -3.69
CA SER A 62 -8.10 -14.15 -4.83
C SER A 62 -7.72 -12.74 -5.28
N LYS A 63 -8.50 -11.71 -4.93
CA LYS A 63 -8.34 -10.35 -5.44
C LYS A 63 -7.47 -9.48 -4.55
N CYS A 64 -6.56 -8.73 -5.15
CA CYS A 64 -5.74 -7.75 -4.43
C CYS A 64 -6.60 -6.56 -3.96
N LEU A 65 -6.36 -6.09 -2.73
CA LEU A 65 -7.09 -4.94 -2.16
C LEU A 65 -6.64 -3.59 -2.75
N PHE A 66 -5.48 -3.54 -3.42
CA PHE A 66 -4.85 -2.29 -3.86
C PHE A 66 -4.80 -2.13 -5.39
N CYS A 67 -5.03 -3.20 -6.17
CA CYS A 67 -5.04 -3.15 -7.63
C CYS A 67 -5.89 -4.27 -8.25
N SER A 68 -6.12 -4.19 -9.56
CA SER A 68 -6.96 -5.12 -10.32
C SER A 68 -6.37 -6.53 -10.55
N HIS A 69 -5.41 -6.96 -9.74
CA HIS A 69 -4.83 -8.31 -9.81
C HIS A 69 -5.76 -9.34 -9.18
N ASP A 70 -5.94 -10.48 -9.86
CA ASP A 70 -6.72 -11.62 -9.36
C ASP A 70 -5.87 -12.89 -9.47
N SER A 71 -5.51 -13.48 -8.33
CA SER A 71 -4.68 -14.69 -8.24
C SER A 71 -5.45 -15.98 -8.56
N SER A 72 -6.68 -15.90 -9.10
CA SER A 72 -7.49 -17.07 -9.47
C SER A 72 -6.87 -17.94 -10.59
N SER A 73 -5.86 -17.44 -11.31
CA SER A 73 -5.10 -18.21 -12.30
C SER A 73 -4.07 -19.17 -11.69
N GLU A 74 -3.61 -18.89 -10.46
CA GLU A 74 -2.43 -19.53 -9.88
C GLU A 74 -2.77 -20.86 -9.17
N SER A 75 -2.98 -21.90 -9.99
CA SER A 75 -3.40 -23.25 -9.58
C SER A 75 -2.39 -24.03 -8.72
N SER A 76 -1.28 -23.43 -8.29
CA SER A 76 -0.12 -24.11 -7.70
C SER A 76 -0.01 -24.03 -6.17
N ASN A 77 -0.78 -23.16 -5.50
CA ASN A 77 -0.82 -23.07 -4.05
C ASN A 77 -2.20 -22.58 -3.54
N SER A 78 -2.37 -22.42 -2.23
CA SER A 78 -3.53 -21.75 -1.63
C SER A 78 -3.74 -20.37 -2.25
N ILE A 79 -4.93 -20.13 -2.80
CA ILE A 79 -5.28 -18.89 -3.54
C ILE A 79 -5.07 -17.63 -2.67
N LEU A 80 -5.37 -17.73 -1.38
CA LEU A 80 -5.15 -16.69 -0.38
C LEU A 80 -3.66 -16.35 -0.21
N GLU A 81 -2.79 -17.37 -0.19
CA GLU A 81 -1.34 -17.19 -0.05
C GLU A 81 -0.72 -16.60 -1.32
N ALA A 82 -1.21 -16.98 -2.50
CA ALA A 82 -0.79 -16.37 -3.76
C ALA A 82 -1.15 -14.88 -3.81
N ASN A 83 -2.33 -14.49 -3.36
CA ASN A 83 -2.74 -13.10 -3.22
C ASN A 83 -1.91 -12.34 -2.17
N LEU A 84 -1.73 -12.90 -0.97
CA LEU A 84 -0.86 -12.31 0.07
C LEU A 84 0.59 -12.14 -0.40
N SER A 85 1.13 -13.08 -1.19
CA SER A 85 2.46 -12.98 -1.79
C SER A 85 2.55 -11.82 -2.79
N HIS A 86 1.56 -11.68 -3.68
CA HIS A 86 1.44 -10.53 -4.57
C HIS A 86 1.35 -9.21 -3.79
N MET A 87 0.50 -9.13 -2.76
CA MET A 87 0.36 -7.93 -1.91
C MET A 87 1.68 -7.57 -1.21
N ALA A 88 2.45 -8.56 -0.75
CA ALA A 88 3.74 -8.36 -0.10
C ALA A 88 4.86 -7.91 -1.06
N VAL A 89 4.85 -8.38 -2.32
CA VAL A 89 5.88 -8.06 -3.33
C VAL A 89 5.55 -6.78 -4.10
N SER A 90 4.32 -6.62 -4.57
CA SER A 90 3.88 -5.49 -5.42
C SER A 90 3.45 -4.25 -4.63
N HIS A 91 3.06 -4.42 -3.36
CA HIS A 91 2.54 -3.32 -2.53
C HIS A 91 3.22 -3.21 -1.15
N GLY A 92 4.15 -4.10 -0.80
CA GLY A 92 4.82 -4.09 0.50
C GLY A 92 3.94 -4.48 1.70
N PHE A 93 2.66 -4.81 1.47
CA PHE A 93 1.71 -5.16 2.50
C PHE A 93 2.10 -6.46 3.21
N LYS A 94 2.19 -6.42 4.53
CA LYS A 94 2.49 -7.59 5.37
C LYS A 94 1.60 -7.55 6.59
N ILE A 95 1.02 -8.69 6.95
CA ILE A 95 0.33 -8.87 8.23
C ILE A 95 1.43 -9.06 9.30
N PRO A 96 1.55 -8.17 10.31
CA PRO A 96 2.52 -8.33 11.39
C PRO A 96 2.11 -9.44 12.35
N PHE A 97 3.06 -9.91 13.17
CA PHE A 97 2.86 -10.85 14.29
C PHE A 97 1.91 -12.05 14.03
N GLN A 98 1.99 -12.69 12.85
CA GLN A 98 1.06 -13.76 12.44
C GLN A 98 1.00 -14.94 13.42
N THR A 99 2.05 -15.19 14.20
CA THR A 99 2.09 -16.21 15.26
C THR A 99 1.33 -15.84 16.53
N GLN A 100 1.04 -14.54 16.74
CA GLN A 100 0.37 -13.98 17.92
C GLN A 100 -1.09 -13.62 17.65
N LEU A 101 -1.63 -14.00 16.48
CA LEU A 101 -3.05 -13.87 16.17
C LEU A 101 -3.90 -14.69 17.14
N LYS A 102 -5.13 -14.24 17.41
CA LYS A 102 -6.06 -15.01 18.25
C LYS A 102 -6.43 -16.33 17.56
N ALA A 103 -6.65 -17.38 18.34
CA ALA A 103 -6.91 -18.73 17.82
C ALA A 103 -8.20 -18.85 16.96
N ASN A 104 -9.08 -17.85 17.01
CA ASN A 104 -10.29 -17.73 16.19
C ASN A 104 -10.15 -16.76 14.99
N ILE A 105 -8.96 -16.19 14.76
CA ILE A 105 -8.70 -15.13 13.77
C ILE A 105 -7.65 -15.63 12.78
N SER A 106 -7.97 -15.54 11.50
CA SER A 106 -7.10 -15.96 10.41
C SER A 106 -6.55 -14.74 9.65
N PRO A 107 -5.46 -14.89 8.86
CA PRO A 107 -5.03 -13.87 7.92
C PRO A 107 -6.14 -13.42 6.95
N GLN A 108 -7.08 -14.32 6.59
CA GLN A 108 -8.25 -13.99 5.77
C GLN A 108 -9.17 -12.99 6.47
N THR A 109 -9.41 -13.15 7.78
CA THR A 109 -10.27 -12.27 8.59
C THR A 109 -9.74 -10.83 8.62
N ILE A 110 -8.41 -10.65 8.62
CA ILE A 110 -7.78 -9.33 8.51
C ILE A 110 -7.97 -8.74 7.11
N LEU A 111 -7.84 -9.56 6.04
CA LEU A 111 -8.16 -9.08 4.68
C LEU A 111 -9.64 -8.73 4.49
N GLU A 112 -10.56 -9.45 5.13
CA GLU A 112 -11.99 -9.16 5.13
C GLU A 112 -12.30 -7.82 5.80
N TYR A 113 -11.67 -7.53 6.94
CA TYR A 113 -11.74 -6.23 7.60
C TYR A 113 -11.19 -5.10 6.72
N LEU A 114 -9.96 -5.25 6.20
CA LEU A 114 -9.32 -4.23 5.35
C LEU A 114 -10.07 -4.03 4.02
N HIS A 115 -10.69 -5.08 3.48
CA HIS A 115 -11.58 -4.97 2.33
C HIS A 115 -12.81 -4.11 2.66
N LEU A 116 -13.42 -4.27 3.86
CA LEU A 116 -14.51 -3.40 4.29
C LEU A 116 -14.05 -1.93 4.35
N THR A 117 -12.90 -1.66 4.97
CA THR A 117 -12.27 -0.32 5.06
C THR A 117 -12.05 0.33 3.69
N ILE A 118 -11.47 -0.41 2.74
CA ILE A 118 -11.09 0.12 1.43
C ILE A 118 -12.28 0.20 0.46
N HIS A 119 -13.15 -0.82 0.42
CA HIS A 119 -14.19 -0.93 -0.60
C HIS A 119 -15.56 -0.39 -0.17
N SER A 120 -15.84 -0.27 1.13
CA SER A 120 -17.13 0.21 1.64
C SER A 120 -17.01 1.64 2.18
N TYR A 121 -15.95 1.92 2.94
CA TYR A 121 -15.71 3.23 3.54
C TYR A 121 -14.75 4.15 2.75
N SER A 122 -14.19 3.65 1.63
CA SER A 122 -13.19 4.35 0.79
C SER A 122 -12.01 4.95 1.58
N GLU A 123 -11.65 4.31 2.69
CA GLU A 123 -10.73 4.85 3.70
C GLU A 123 -9.30 4.30 3.54
N CYS A 124 -8.31 5.18 3.63
CA CYS A 124 -6.90 4.79 3.49
C CYS A 124 -6.36 4.18 4.80
N ILE A 125 -6.05 2.87 4.80
CA ILE A 125 -5.69 2.06 5.99
C ILE A 125 -4.46 2.55 6.79
N THR A 126 -3.63 3.41 6.22
CA THR A 126 -2.43 3.97 6.87
C THR A 126 -2.63 5.43 7.31
N CYS A 127 -3.70 6.10 6.86
CA CYS A 127 -3.99 7.50 7.20
C CYS A 127 -5.30 7.71 7.97
N ASN A 128 -6.23 6.73 7.94
CA ASN A 128 -7.58 6.86 8.49
C ASN A 128 -8.31 8.13 8.02
N THR A 129 -8.19 8.45 6.73
CA THR A 129 -8.85 9.61 6.09
C THR A 129 -9.72 9.16 4.92
N ARG A 130 -10.97 9.64 4.88
CA ARG A 130 -11.95 9.39 3.82
C ARG A 130 -11.96 10.50 2.76
N ARG A 131 -10.79 10.98 2.34
CA ARG A 131 -10.62 12.05 1.32
C ARG A 131 -10.87 11.56 -0.11
N HIS A 132 -11.65 10.50 -0.30
CA HIS A 132 -11.89 9.86 -1.58
C HIS A 132 -13.31 9.26 -1.57
N HIS A 133 -14.18 9.72 -2.45
CA HIS A 133 -15.56 9.23 -2.57
C HIS A 133 -15.64 7.96 -3.46
N THR A 134 -14.51 7.41 -3.92
CA THR A 134 -14.45 6.18 -4.73
C THR A 134 -13.30 5.25 -4.34
N VAL A 135 -13.55 3.95 -4.48
CA VAL A 135 -12.57 2.87 -4.24
C VAL A 135 -11.35 3.01 -5.17
N GLU A 136 -11.56 3.43 -6.42
CA GLU A 136 -10.47 3.62 -7.39
C GLU A 136 -9.53 4.76 -6.98
N ALA A 137 -10.09 5.85 -6.44
CA ALA A 137 -9.32 6.99 -5.95
C ALA A 137 -8.53 6.64 -4.68
N VAL A 138 -9.10 5.92 -3.70
CA VAL A 138 -8.33 5.48 -2.52
C VAL A 138 -7.27 4.45 -2.90
N GLN A 139 -7.56 3.48 -3.78
CA GLN A 139 -6.55 2.56 -4.28
C GLN A 139 -5.42 3.28 -5.05
N HIS A 140 -5.74 4.33 -5.81
CA HIS A 140 -4.72 5.17 -6.46
C HIS A 140 -3.86 5.90 -5.43
N HIS A 141 -4.45 6.55 -4.43
CA HIS A 141 -3.74 7.19 -3.32
C HIS A 141 -2.79 6.22 -2.62
N MET A 142 -3.28 5.02 -2.29
CA MET A 142 -2.51 4.01 -1.56
C MET A 142 -1.29 3.54 -2.36
N LYS A 143 -1.46 3.26 -3.65
CA LYS A 143 -0.33 2.95 -4.56
C LYS A 143 0.64 4.12 -4.73
N ALA A 144 0.12 5.34 -4.91
CA ALA A 144 0.93 6.53 -5.21
C ALA A 144 1.79 7.01 -4.02
N LYS A 145 1.30 6.82 -2.78
CA LYS A 145 2.02 7.19 -1.55
C LYS A 145 2.70 6.02 -0.82
N GLY A 146 2.43 4.77 -1.24
CA GLY A 146 2.89 3.58 -0.53
C GLY A 146 2.09 3.26 0.75
N HIS A 147 0.89 3.84 0.90
CA HIS A 147 -0.02 3.60 2.04
C HIS A 147 -0.75 2.26 1.93
N CYS A 148 0.02 1.19 1.69
CA CYS A 148 -0.41 -0.20 1.70
C CYS A 148 0.17 -0.94 2.92
N THR A 149 0.77 -0.24 3.88
CA THR A 149 1.26 -0.80 5.14
C THR A 149 0.16 -0.81 6.19
N PHE A 150 -0.08 -1.97 6.80
CA PHE A 150 -1.02 -2.11 7.91
C PHE A 150 -0.31 -1.72 9.21
N THR A 151 -0.60 -0.51 9.69
CA THR A 151 -0.12 -0.01 10.99
C THR A 151 -1.04 -0.53 12.09
N LEU A 152 -0.45 -1.08 13.15
CA LEU A 152 -1.20 -1.52 14.32
C LEU A 152 -1.53 -0.33 15.22
N THR A 153 -2.80 -0.21 15.58
CA THR A 153 -3.31 0.70 16.62
C THR A 153 -3.58 -0.12 17.90
N PRO A 154 -3.67 0.47 19.10
CA PRO A 154 -4.01 -0.28 20.31
C PRO A 154 -5.36 -1.02 20.18
N GLU A 155 -6.38 -0.37 19.61
CA GLU A 155 -7.69 -0.97 19.32
C GLU A 155 -7.55 -2.21 18.42
N THR A 156 -7.01 -2.06 17.21
CA THR A 156 -6.87 -3.17 16.26
C THR A 156 -5.94 -4.28 16.77
N THR A 157 -4.97 -3.94 17.62
CA THR A 157 -4.11 -4.94 18.26
C THR A 157 -4.87 -5.76 19.30
N SER A 158 -5.64 -5.08 20.16
CA SER A 158 -6.51 -5.68 21.16
C SER A 158 -7.60 -6.54 20.51
N GLU A 159 -8.09 -6.18 19.32
CA GLU A 159 -9.05 -6.97 18.55
C GLU A 159 -8.45 -8.23 17.91
N PHE A 160 -7.38 -8.10 17.10
CA PHE A 160 -6.88 -9.19 16.25
C PHE A 160 -5.83 -10.11 16.89
N TYR A 161 -5.13 -9.65 17.95
CA TYR A 161 -3.95 -10.32 18.50
C TYR A 161 -4.06 -10.65 20.00
N ASN A 162 -3.23 -11.59 20.45
CA ASN A 162 -2.99 -11.91 21.87
C ASN A 162 -1.64 -11.31 22.33
N LEU A 163 -1.40 -10.02 22.06
CA LEU A 163 -0.23 -9.32 22.57
C LEU A 163 -0.53 -8.73 23.96
N PRO A 164 0.40 -8.81 24.94
CA PRO A 164 0.26 -8.07 26.19
C PRO A 164 0.37 -6.56 25.92
N GLU A 165 -0.41 -5.77 26.63
CA GLU A 165 -0.56 -4.31 26.41
C GLU A 165 0.78 -3.54 26.42
N ALA A 166 1.77 -4.03 27.17
CA ALA A 166 3.12 -3.48 27.23
C ALA A 166 3.91 -3.61 25.91
N GLU A 167 3.65 -4.60 25.07
CA GLU A 167 4.33 -4.78 23.78
C GLU A 167 3.77 -3.82 22.70
N ILE A 168 2.50 -3.44 22.81
CA ILE A 168 1.79 -2.55 21.87
C ILE A 168 2.49 -1.18 21.76
N ILE A 169 3.03 -0.68 22.88
CA ILE A 169 3.72 0.62 22.96
C ILE A 169 5.12 0.57 22.28
N THR A 170 5.68 -0.63 22.05
CA THR A 170 7.10 -0.81 21.65
C THR A 170 7.32 -1.11 20.17
N GLY A 171 6.30 -0.91 19.32
CA GLY A 171 6.22 -1.37 17.92
C GLY A 171 7.17 -0.75 16.89
N VAL A 172 8.47 -0.57 17.19
CA VAL A 172 9.51 -0.12 16.22
C VAL A 172 10.72 -1.05 16.19
N GLU A 173 11.16 -1.65 17.31
CA GLU A 173 12.38 -2.46 17.37
C GLU A 173 12.18 -3.84 18.01
N GLN A 174 12.20 -4.89 17.17
CA GLN A 174 12.95 -6.13 17.41
C GLN A 174 12.86 -7.10 16.21
N THR A 175 13.92 -7.13 15.39
CA THR A 175 14.18 -8.26 14.47
C THR A 175 15.22 -9.19 15.09
N HIS A 176 14.95 -10.50 15.08
CA HIS A 176 15.84 -11.59 15.53
C HIS A 176 16.24 -11.60 17.02
N THR A 177 15.52 -12.42 17.80
CA THR A 177 16.12 -13.18 18.91
C THR A 177 15.87 -14.68 18.68
N SER A 178 16.87 -15.38 18.15
CA SER A 178 16.83 -16.83 17.89
C SER A 178 18.24 -17.38 17.71
N HIS A 179 18.81 -18.01 18.75
CA HIS A 179 19.11 -19.45 18.77
C HIS A 179 19.76 -19.87 20.10
N GLU A 180 19.37 -21.06 20.53
CA GLU A 180 19.57 -21.80 21.77
C GLU A 180 20.89 -21.69 22.55
N ASN A 181 20.73 -21.71 23.88
CA ASN A 181 21.72 -22.29 24.80
C ASN A 181 21.73 -23.81 24.67
N PHE A 182 22.84 -24.42 24.26
CA PHE A 182 23.02 -25.88 24.37
C PHE A 182 23.67 -26.26 25.70
N ALA A 183 23.11 -27.24 26.39
CA ALA A 183 23.47 -27.56 27.76
C ALA A 183 24.57 -28.65 27.89
N THR A 184 25.34 -28.54 28.97
CA THR A 184 25.99 -29.63 29.71
C THR A 184 26.84 -30.66 28.94
N THR A 185 28.16 -30.61 29.19
CA THR A 185 28.97 -31.83 29.29
C THR A 185 29.97 -31.68 30.43
N THR A 186 29.66 -32.30 31.56
CA THR A 186 30.62 -32.54 32.64
C THR A 186 31.52 -33.71 32.26
N ARG A 187 32.84 -33.51 32.23
CA ARG A 187 33.82 -34.60 32.33
C ARG A 187 34.74 -34.35 33.52
N LEU A 188 34.86 -35.36 34.38
CA LEU A 188 35.66 -35.30 35.59
C LEU A 188 37.15 -35.55 35.29
N LEU A 189 38.01 -34.90 36.08
CA LEU A 189 39.39 -35.36 36.32
C LEU A 189 39.34 -36.65 37.14
N PRO A 190 40.21 -37.64 36.86
CA PRO A 190 41.53 -37.73 37.51
C PRO A 190 42.67 -38.15 36.55
N ARG A 191 43.96 -38.15 36.93
CA ARG A 191 44.70 -37.61 38.09
C ARG A 191 46.16 -37.46 37.66
#